data_AF-A0AAV9VAR2-F1
#
_entry.id   AF-A0AAV9VAR2-F1
#
_cell.length_a   1.000
_cell.length_b   1.000
_cell.length_c   1.000
_cell.angle_alpha   90.00
_cell.angle_beta   90.00
_cell.angle_gamma   90.00
#
_symmetry.space_group_name_H-M   'P 1'
#
loop_
_entity.id
_entity.type
_entity.pdbx_description
1 polymer ?
#
loop_
_entity_poly.entity_id
_entity_poly.type
_entity_poly.pdbx_seq_one_letter_code
_entity_poly.pdbx_strand_id
1 'polypeptide(L)'
;MRICVFQSAFTKSHQIEEHSPCQDPSKFTDQHSFDHIWVHKGTAKEQIDKAVTGGYDFYFNFMWGQHEDELAGIDACKYLESLGLPSVGLRSKVLERSKNDFYLDARRLGYPRVPGTSNYPLFVKPATSCGSQFVSTKSLCRNREELIESLSTLSEALAPGRAVAGIPTEASSTAPLVDGIPIPDDIVVQEYVSGWDYTVVIVEVGNCPVALTPERYIYPAGFTPYEDFLTFEVKFHPDTRSELLKYEEDPALFTKLQEVALQAFHANRMAGQSWCSVDIRVPRPGYGEPTVLEVNPMPAVFLPPPHWEDRVFRECFPGGHRALINTLIASHMLSLRSDKPAQARVADVYSALSNEYDEQYERCALKNLINILRRVSKRVDFSQGTTLELGSGTGSFGRSLVQLMQHTPPEPDSDSPSETQAPLISSSNPSRSFSISGIELSQGMAEKCQQTGAYDKIYHGAVQAILPTIEPFDHVFSFSVLYFLSPEDFSMTVVRCFQLARKSLVLCIDETTDEYIQKLIDIGASHMVGYNHLADMEKSFCNPVPAGWKLSDKFRRLGWTSPKLGIEVYVTVFCFERSSETEGRA
;
A
#
# COMPACT_ATOMS: atom_id res chain seq x y z
N MET A 1 12.49 -9.47 13.38
CA MET A 1 13.66 -8.62 13.05
C MET A 1 13.97 -7.67 14.20
N ARG A 2 15.23 -7.26 14.33
CA ARG A 2 15.67 -6.07 15.08
C ARG A 2 15.68 -4.89 14.12
N ILE A 3 14.88 -3.86 14.40
CA ILE A 3 14.66 -2.72 13.52
C ILE A 3 15.17 -1.44 14.20
N CYS A 4 15.97 -0.65 13.49
CA CYS A 4 16.37 0.68 13.94
C CYS A 4 15.45 1.74 13.34
N VAL A 5 14.97 2.67 14.17
CA VAL A 5 14.11 3.78 13.76
C VAL A 5 14.91 5.07 13.90
N PHE A 6 15.23 5.72 12.78
CA PHE A 6 15.90 7.03 12.77
C PHE A 6 14.87 8.15 12.83
N GLN A 7 15.06 9.06 13.78
CA GLN A 7 14.24 10.24 14.02
C GLN A 7 15.11 11.50 13.92
N SER A 8 14.55 12.61 13.43
CA SER A 8 15.21 13.91 13.52
C SER A 8 15.22 14.41 14.97
N ALA A 9 16.38 14.76 15.51
CA ALA A 9 16.50 15.32 16.85
C ALA A 9 16.48 16.84 16.83
N PHE A 10 15.52 17.44 17.53
CA PHE A 10 15.47 18.89 17.75
C PHE A 10 16.63 19.34 18.63
N THR A 11 17.34 20.39 18.22
CA THR A 11 18.46 20.98 18.97
C THR A 11 18.07 22.25 19.73
N LYS A 12 16.92 22.85 19.37
CA LYS A 12 16.31 24.06 19.94
C LYS A 12 14.79 23.94 19.82
N SER A 13 14.05 24.75 20.59
CA SER A 13 12.59 24.86 20.45
C SER A 13 12.22 25.21 19.01
N HIS A 14 11.61 24.27 18.29
CA HIS A 14 11.10 24.49 16.94
C HIS A 14 9.58 24.68 17.00
N GLN A 15 9.02 25.57 16.17
CA GLN A 15 7.57 25.86 16.18
C GLN A 15 6.69 24.61 15.98
N ILE A 16 7.23 23.54 15.36
CA ILE A 16 6.47 22.31 15.10
C ILE A 16 6.81 21.20 16.10
N GLU A 17 7.77 21.39 17.00
CA GLU A 17 8.23 20.35 17.94
C GLU A 17 7.07 19.84 18.81
N GLU A 18 6.28 20.75 19.37
CA GLU A 18 5.07 20.42 20.16
C GLU A 18 3.97 19.74 19.32
N HIS A 19 4.06 19.85 17.99
CA HIS A 19 3.10 19.32 17.02
C HIS A 19 3.68 18.19 16.15
N SER A 20 4.88 17.70 16.46
CA SER A 20 5.59 16.66 15.70
C SER A 20 5.83 15.45 16.61
N PRO A 21 4.76 14.70 16.94
CA PRO A 21 4.91 13.50 17.75
C PRO A 21 5.79 12.46 17.05
N CYS A 22 6.52 11.68 17.84
CA CYS A 22 7.39 10.62 17.36
C CYS A 22 6.57 9.54 16.62
N GLN A 23 6.97 9.22 15.39
CA GLN A 23 6.53 8.02 14.67
C GLN A 23 7.07 6.77 15.36
N ASP A 24 6.18 5.98 15.95
CA ASP A 24 6.56 4.83 16.78
C ASP A 24 5.90 3.53 16.31
N PRO A 25 6.51 2.82 15.33
CA PRO A 25 5.98 1.55 14.84
C PRO A 25 5.93 0.45 15.93
N SER A 26 6.69 0.59 17.02
CA SER A 26 6.73 -0.42 18.09
C SER A 26 5.40 -0.59 18.84
N LYS A 27 4.53 0.43 18.77
CA LYS A 27 3.20 0.41 19.39
C LYS A 27 2.20 -0.48 18.66
N PHE A 28 2.53 -0.91 17.44
CA PHE A 28 1.56 -1.52 16.53
C PHE A 28 1.85 -2.98 16.18
N THR A 29 2.97 -3.53 16.65
CA THR A 29 3.30 -4.94 16.38
C THR A 29 4.17 -5.55 17.47
N ASP A 30 3.96 -6.85 17.70
CA ASP A 30 4.78 -7.71 18.56
C ASP A 30 5.76 -8.60 17.76
N GLN A 31 5.81 -8.49 16.42
CA GLN A 31 6.65 -9.34 15.55
C GLN A 31 8.12 -8.91 15.49
N HIS A 32 8.41 -7.67 15.86
CA HIS A 32 9.71 -7.06 15.71
C HIS A 32 10.09 -6.31 16.97
N SER A 33 11.39 -6.13 17.16
CA SER A 33 11.94 -5.26 18.21
C SER A 33 12.45 -3.98 17.58
N PHE A 34 12.28 -2.86 18.27
CA PHE A 34 12.57 -1.53 17.73
C PHE A 34 13.48 -0.76 18.69
N ASP A 35 14.55 -0.20 18.15
CA ASP A 35 15.42 0.75 18.83
C ASP A 35 15.32 2.11 18.12
N HIS A 36 15.02 3.17 18.88
CA HIS A 36 14.87 4.53 18.35
C HIS A 36 16.15 5.33 18.53
N ILE A 37 16.64 5.92 17.43
CA ILE A 37 17.84 6.75 17.39
C ILE A 37 17.47 8.16 16.93
N TRP A 38 17.65 9.11 17.85
CA TRP A 38 17.46 10.54 17.59
C TRP A 38 18.73 11.15 17.00
N VAL A 39 18.67 11.55 15.73
CA VAL A 39 19.80 11.99 14.92
C VAL A 39 19.85 13.52 14.86
N HIS A 40 20.95 14.11 15.34
CA HIS A 40 21.21 15.54 15.25
C HIS A 40 21.93 15.86 13.94
N LYS A 41 21.59 16.99 13.30
CA LYS A 41 22.16 17.42 12.02
C LYS A 41 23.69 17.42 12.01
N GLY A 42 24.31 18.00 13.05
CA GLY A 42 25.76 18.16 13.14
C GLY A 42 26.56 16.88 13.42
N THR A 43 25.92 15.81 13.90
CA THR A 43 26.56 14.52 14.24
C THR A 43 25.89 13.34 13.55
N ALA A 44 25.16 13.61 12.45
CA ALA A 44 24.29 12.62 11.83
C ALA A 44 25.08 11.40 11.36
N LYS A 45 26.26 11.63 10.77
CA LYS A 45 27.14 10.58 10.27
C LYS A 45 27.59 9.64 11.39
N GLU A 46 28.13 10.19 12.48
CA GLU A 46 28.62 9.39 13.61
C GLU A 46 27.50 8.61 14.29
N GLN A 47 26.31 9.19 14.41
CA GLN A 47 25.15 8.54 15.03
C GLN A 47 24.61 7.41 14.14
N ILE A 48 24.54 7.62 12.82
CA ILE A 48 24.14 6.59 11.86
C ILE A 48 25.17 5.46 11.87
N ASP A 49 26.47 5.75 11.78
CA ASP A 49 27.53 4.73 11.82
C ASP A 49 27.44 3.89 13.09
N LYS A 50 27.30 4.55 14.25
CA LYS A 50 27.13 3.86 15.53
C LYS A 50 25.91 2.95 15.53
N ALA A 51 24.76 3.40 15.03
CA ALA A 51 23.56 2.57 14.94
C ALA A 51 23.80 1.35 14.03
N VAL A 52 24.46 1.53 12.89
CA VAL A 52 24.75 0.45 11.92
C VAL A 52 25.66 -0.61 12.53
N THR A 53 26.64 -0.23 13.35
CA THR A 53 27.47 -1.22 14.09
C THR A 53 26.66 -2.11 15.05
N GLY A 54 25.43 -1.71 15.41
CA GLY A 54 24.51 -2.51 16.22
C GLY A 54 23.91 -3.73 15.51
N GLY A 55 24.12 -3.86 14.18
CA GLY A 55 23.75 -5.03 13.39
C GLY A 55 22.24 -5.27 13.29
N TYR A 56 21.47 -4.23 12.97
CA TYR A 56 20.02 -4.34 12.74
C TYR A 56 19.71 -5.02 11.41
N ASP A 57 18.58 -5.72 11.35
CA ASP A 57 18.09 -6.40 10.15
C ASP A 57 17.43 -5.43 9.16
N PHE A 58 16.85 -4.33 9.67
CA PHE A 58 16.08 -3.36 8.88
C PHE A 58 16.07 -1.96 9.52
N TYR A 59 15.81 -0.92 8.71
CA TYR A 59 15.82 0.47 9.16
C TYR A 59 14.56 1.23 8.70
N PHE A 60 13.94 1.99 9.60
CA PHE A 60 12.91 2.98 9.28
C PHE A 60 13.51 4.37 9.36
N ASN A 61 13.36 5.16 8.31
CA ASN A 61 13.87 6.52 8.23
C ASN A 61 12.74 7.56 8.30
N PHE A 62 12.63 8.24 9.43
CA PHE A 62 11.73 9.38 9.63
C PHE A 62 12.47 10.73 9.70
N MET A 63 13.75 10.78 9.31
CA MET A 63 14.50 12.04 9.21
C MET A 63 13.97 12.91 8.06
N TRP A 64 13.76 14.20 8.29
CA TRP A 64 12.96 15.05 7.38
C TRP A 64 13.48 16.47 7.12
N GLY A 65 14.49 16.96 7.85
CA GLY A 65 14.95 18.35 7.75
C GLY A 65 15.41 18.79 6.35
N GLN A 66 15.10 20.04 6.00
CA GLN A 66 15.65 20.75 4.84
C GLN A 66 17.03 21.35 5.15
N HIS A 67 17.70 21.94 4.16
CA HIS A 67 19.02 22.53 4.37
C HIS A 67 18.97 23.74 5.32
N GLU A 68 17.86 24.47 5.31
CA GLU A 68 17.55 25.60 6.18
C GLU A 68 17.16 25.21 7.61
N ASP A 69 16.76 23.95 7.84
CA ASP A 69 16.35 23.46 9.16
C ASP A 69 17.55 23.01 10.00
N GLU A 70 17.49 23.17 11.32
CA GLU A 70 18.50 22.65 12.27
C GLU A 70 18.31 21.16 12.60
N LEU A 71 17.74 20.40 11.66
CA LEU A 71 17.34 19.00 11.82
C LEU A 71 18.09 18.10 10.85
N ALA A 72 18.31 16.85 11.26
CA ALA A 72 18.80 15.84 10.34
C ALA A 72 17.74 15.56 9.26
N GLY A 73 18.15 15.59 8.00
CA GLY A 73 17.25 15.37 6.87
C GLY A 73 18.03 15.09 5.59
N ILE A 74 17.96 15.95 4.57
CA ILE A 74 18.52 15.68 3.23
C ILE A 74 19.90 15.01 3.27
N ASP A 75 20.90 15.62 3.93
CA ASP A 75 22.27 15.10 3.95
C ASP A 75 22.42 13.82 4.78
N ALA A 76 21.67 13.70 5.88
CA ALA A 76 21.65 12.49 6.70
C ALA A 76 20.98 11.33 5.95
N CYS A 77 19.91 11.59 5.22
CA CYS A 77 19.25 10.64 4.32
C CYS A 77 20.21 10.21 3.21
N LYS A 78 20.87 11.15 2.50
CA LYS A 78 21.89 10.81 1.49
C LYS A 78 22.96 9.90 2.05
N TYR A 79 23.44 10.19 3.26
CA TYR A 79 24.44 9.36 3.91
C TYR A 79 23.93 7.94 4.20
N LEU A 80 22.76 7.83 4.86
CA LEU A 80 22.12 6.53 5.15
C LEU A 80 21.93 5.71 3.87
N GLU A 81 21.47 6.33 2.80
CA GLU A 81 21.25 5.69 1.50
C GLU A 81 22.53 5.17 0.87
N SER A 82 23.66 5.89 1.04
CA SER A 82 24.96 5.47 0.52
C SER A 82 25.49 4.17 1.13
N LEU A 83 24.96 3.78 2.30
CA LEU A 83 25.35 2.55 3.00
C LEU A 83 24.67 1.30 2.42
N GLY A 84 23.66 1.46 1.55
CA GLY A 84 22.97 0.32 0.91
C GLY A 84 22.17 -0.55 1.88
N LEU A 85 21.74 0.00 3.01
CA LEU A 85 21.03 -0.72 4.06
C LEU A 85 19.55 -0.95 3.71
N PRO A 86 18.97 -2.10 4.12
CA PRO A 86 17.56 -2.39 3.90
C PRO A 86 16.69 -1.41 4.69
N SER A 87 15.96 -0.53 3.99
CA SER A 87 15.33 0.62 4.63
C SER A 87 14.07 1.14 3.92
N VAL A 88 13.14 1.68 4.73
CA VAL A 88 11.91 2.36 4.28
C VAL A 88 11.79 3.74 4.90
N GLY A 89 10.81 4.51 4.43
CA GLY A 89 10.55 5.88 4.87
C GLY A 89 11.16 6.91 3.92
N LEU A 90 11.47 8.09 4.46
CA LEU A 90 11.90 9.23 3.66
C LEU A 90 13.22 8.99 2.94
N ARG A 91 13.33 9.52 1.71
CA ARG A 91 14.56 9.51 0.92
C ARG A 91 14.95 10.92 0.52
N SER A 92 16.25 11.14 0.40
CA SER A 92 16.81 12.45 0.08
C SER A 92 16.26 13.00 -1.23
N LYS A 93 16.13 12.15 -2.27
CA LYS A 93 15.66 12.56 -3.59
C LYS A 93 14.28 13.21 -3.60
N VAL A 94 13.44 12.92 -2.59
CA VAL A 94 12.11 13.52 -2.45
C VAL A 94 12.16 14.71 -1.52
N LEU A 95 12.94 14.65 -0.44
CA LEU A 95 13.17 15.81 0.43
C LEU A 95 13.78 16.99 -0.33
N GLU A 96 14.65 16.73 -1.30
CA GLU A 96 15.25 17.75 -2.17
C GLU A 96 14.24 18.40 -3.14
N ARG A 97 13.05 17.82 -3.33
CA ARG A 97 12.05 18.39 -4.23
C ARG A 97 11.25 19.46 -3.52
N SER A 98 11.09 20.59 -4.20
CA SER A 98 10.22 21.67 -3.79
C SER A 98 8.79 21.50 -4.33
N LYS A 99 7.85 22.28 -3.80
CA LYS A 99 6.49 22.41 -4.38
C LYS A 99 6.53 22.92 -5.83
N ASN A 100 7.52 23.76 -6.17
CA ASN A 100 7.71 24.26 -7.53
C ASN A 100 8.11 23.13 -8.51
N ASP A 101 8.97 22.20 -8.09
CA ASP A 101 9.35 21.02 -8.90
C ASP A 101 8.14 20.14 -9.21
N PHE A 102 7.28 19.92 -8.21
CA PHE A 102 6.03 19.21 -8.39
C PHE A 102 5.12 19.91 -9.41
N TYR A 103 4.87 21.20 -9.26
CA TYR A 103 4.00 21.93 -10.19
C TYR A 103 4.57 21.97 -11.62
N LEU A 104 5.89 22.09 -11.76
CA LEU A 104 6.56 22.04 -13.06
C LEU A 104 6.38 20.67 -13.73
N ASP A 105 6.64 19.57 -13.00
CA ASP A 105 6.45 18.22 -13.52
C ASP A 105 4.96 17.96 -13.86
N ALA A 106 4.02 18.40 -13.00
CA ALA A 106 2.58 18.25 -13.23
C ALA A 106 2.10 19.00 -14.48
N ARG A 107 2.50 20.26 -14.66
CA ARG A 107 2.15 21.06 -15.85
C ARG A 107 2.76 20.45 -17.12
N ARG A 108 3.99 19.93 -17.05
CA ARG A 108 4.64 19.24 -18.18
C ARG A 108 3.90 17.95 -18.57
N LEU A 109 3.40 17.19 -17.59
CA LEU A 109 2.63 15.97 -17.83
C LEU A 109 1.18 16.25 -18.25
N GLY A 110 0.66 17.45 -17.93
CA GLY A 110 -0.75 17.80 -18.10
C GLY A 110 -1.65 17.28 -16.98
N TYR A 111 -1.08 16.66 -15.95
CA TYR A 111 -1.79 16.13 -14.78
C TYR A 111 -0.81 15.98 -13.57
N PRO A 112 -1.33 15.94 -12.33
CA PRO A 112 -2.69 16.30 -11.97
C PRO A 112 -2.94 17.80 -12.19
N ARG A 113 -4.20 18.24 -12.07
CA ARG A 113 -4.51 19.67 -12.05
C ARG A 113 -3.82 20.32 -10.85
N VAL A 114 -3.01 21.34 -11.11
CA VAL A 114 -2.34 22.17 -10.11
C VAL A 114 -2.75 23.64 -10.27
N PRO A 115 -2.58 24.48 -9.25
CA PRO A 115 -2.90 25.90 -9.34
C PRO A 115 -2.19 26.60 -10.52
N GLY A 116 -2.86 27.58 -11.13
CA GLY A 116 -2.24 28.49 -12.09
C GLY A 116 -1.33 29.50 -11.41
N THR A 117 -0.86 30.51 -12.14
CA THR A 117 0.00 31.57 -11.60
C THR A 117 -0.34 32.95 -12.18
N SER A 118 -1.45 33.08 -12.92
CA SER A 118 -1.69 34.24 -13.79
C SER A 118 -2.83 35.13 -13.30
N ASN A 119 -3.75 34.59 -12.50
CA ASN A 119 -4.95 35.31 -12.10
C ASN A 119 -4.97 35.58 -10.60
N TYR A 120 -5.32 36.81 -10.21
CA TYR A 120 -5.61 37.11 -8.81
C TYR A 120 -6.97 36.51 -8.40
N PRO A 121 -7.15 36.11 -7.12
CA PRO A 121 -6.15 36.21 -6.05
C PRO A 121 -5.03 35.16 -6.17
N LEU A 122 -3.80 35.60 -5.91
CA LEU A 122 -2.61 34.77 -5.81
C LEU A 122 -2.33 34.41 -4.34
N PHE A 123 -1.55 33.37 -4.13
CA PHE A 123 -1.18 32.84 -2.83
C PHE A 123 0.34 32.64 -2.76
N VAL A 124 0.96 33.23 -1.75
CA VAL A 124 2.41 33.24 -1.54
C VAL A 124 2.77 32.39 -0.32
N LYS A 125 3.66 31.40 -0.51
CA LYS A 125 4.13 30.49 0.55
C LYS A 125 5.54 29.98 0.27
N PRO A 126 6.26 29.43 1.25
CA PRO A 126 7.56 28.79 1.00
C PRO A 126 7.46 27.55 0.13
N ALA A 127 8.51 27.28 -0.66
CA ALA A 127 8.57 26.12 -1.53
C ALA A 127 8.93 24.81 -0.79
N THR A 128 9.71 24.88 0.29
CA THR A 128 10.29 23.73 1.02
C THR A 128 9.81 23.59 2.48
N SER A 129 8.94 24.47 2.98
CA SER A 129 8.40 24.37 4.36
C SER A 129 7.28 23.34 4.52
N CYS A 130 6.99 22.99 5.77
CA CYS A 130 5.91 22.08 6.18
C CYS A 130 4.92 22.73 7.17
N GLY A 131 3.76 22.11 7.35
CA GLY A 131 2.82 22.46 8.43
C GLY A 131 2.19 23.85 8.34
N SER A 132 2.11 24.46 7.15
CA SER A 132 1.65 25.85 6.98
C SER A 132 2.54 26.89 7.69
N GLN A 133 3.80 26.57 7.99
CA GLN A 133 4.76 27.56 8.48
C GLN A 133 4.86 28.73 7.48
N PHE A 134 4.89 29.95 8.02
CA PHE A 134 4.90 31.23 7.28
C PHE A 134 3.63 31.55 6.48
N VAL A 135 2.57 30.75 6.59
CA VAL A 135 1.27 31.05 5.98
C VAL A 135 0.45 31.93 6.91
N SER A 136 0.02 33.09 6.42
CA SER A 136 -0.83 34.03 7.15
C SER A 136 -1.89 34.65 6.24
N THR A 137 -2.72 35.55 6.76
CA THR A 137 -3.67 36.32 5.94
C THR A 137 -2.99 37.10 4.81
N LYS A 138 -1.72 37.51 4.98
CA LYS A 138 -0.92 38.18 3.95
C LYS A 138 -0.47 37.25 2.82
N SER A 139 -0.57 35.94 2.98
CA SER A 139 -0.28 34.99 1.91
C SER A 139 -1.27 35.13 0.75
N LEU A 140 -2.52 35.50 1.03
CA LEU A 140 -3.55 35.71 0.01
C LEU A 140 -3.49 37.13 -0.53
N CYS A 141 -2.99 37.27 -1.76
CA CYS A 141 -2.79 38.55 -2.44
C CYS A 141 -3.90 38.76 -3.48
N ARG A 142 -4.64 39.86 -3.40
CA ARG A 142 -5.75 40.18 -4.32
C ARG A 142 -5.34 41.06 -5.50
N ASN A 143 -4.15 41.65 -5.43
CA ASN A 143 -3.61 42.56 -6.42
C ASN A 143 -2.07 42.56 -6.34
N ARG A 144 -1.44 43.32 -7.25
CA ARG A 144 0.01 43.39 -7.41
C ARG A 144 0.71 44.02 -6.22
N GLU A 145 0.09 45.01 -5.59
CA GLU A 145 0.63 45.69 -4.41
C GLU A 145 0.72 44.70 -3.24
N GLU A 146 -0.35 43.94 -2.98
CA GLU A 146 -0.36 42.87 -1.97
C GLU A 146 0.66 41.78 -2.28
N LEU A 147 0.83 41.41 -3.55
CA LEU A 147 1.85 40.43 -3.96
C LEU A 147 3.27 40.90 -3.60
N ILE A 148 3.61 42.16 -3.89
CA ILE A 148 4.92 42.73 -3.56
C ILE A 148 5.14 42.75 -2.05
N GLU A 149 4.15 43.19 -1.27
CA GLU A 149 4.24 43.22 0.19
C GLU A 149 4.43 41.81 0.77
N SER A 150 3.67 40.83 0.26
CA SER A 150 3.73 39.44 0.70
C SER A 150 5.09 38.81 0.39
N LEU A 151 5.62 39.02 -0.83
CA LEU A 151 6.95 38.58 -1.23
C LEU A 151 8.05 39.19 -0.35
N SER A 152 7.98 40.50 -0.08
CA SER A 152 8.95 41.16 0.81
C SER A 152 8.91 40.57 2.22
N THR A 153 7.71 40.45 2.79
CA THR A 153 7.50 39.90 4.14
C THR A 153 8.03 38.48 4.25
N LEU A 154 7.70 37.62 3.27
CA LEU A 154 8.14 36.24 3.26
C LEU A 154 9.66 36.13 3.06
N SER A 155 10.23 36.94 2.17
CA SER A 155 11.67 36.96 1.92
C SER A 155 12.47 37.34 3.18
N GLU A 156 12.00 38.34 3.94
CA GLU A 156 12.57 38.70 5.23
C GLU A 156 12.47 37.55 6.25
N ALA A 157 11.32 36.88 6.31
CA ALA A 157 11.10 35.75 7.23
C ALA A 157 11.98 34.53 6.89
N LEU A 158 12.28 34.30 5.60
CA LEU A 158 13.14 33.19 5.14
C LEU A 158 14.64 33.50 5.24
N ALA A 159 15.04 34.76 5.38
CA ALA A 159 16.44 35.17 5.36
C ALA A 159 17.35 34.42 6.37
N PRO A 160 16.94 34.15 7.62
CA PRO A 160 17.75 33.37 8.55
C PRO A 160 18.01 31.93 8.05
N GLY A 161 16.99 31.25 7.54
CA GLY A 161 17.10 29.88 7.01
C GLY A 161 17.96 29.83 5.75
N ARG A 162 17.82 30.81 4.86
CA ARG A 162 18.68 30.97 3.68
C ARG A 162 20.15 31.11 4.05
N ALA A 163 20.46 31.88 5.09
CA ALA A 163 21.84 32.03 5.57
C ALA A 163 22.43 30.71 6.08
N VAL A 164 21.63 29.88 6.76
CA VAL A 164 22.04 28.53 7.21
C VAL A 164 22.28 27.60 6.01
N ALA A 165 21.38 27.63 5.03
CA ALA A 165 21.44 26.77 3.85
C ALA A 165 22.46 27.24 2.78
N GLY A 166 23.01 28.46 2.91
CA GLY A 166 23.84 29.08 1.88
C GLY A 166 23.06 29.45 0.61
N ILE A 167 21.75 29.66 0.72
CA ILE A 167 20.87 30.03 -0.38
C ILE A 167 20.94 31.55 -0.61
N PRO A 168 21.15 32.03 -1.87
CA PRO A 168 21.12 33.46 -2.17
C PRO A 168 19.74 34.08 -1.90
N THR A 169 19.72 35.34 -1.44
CA THR A 169 18.47 36.07 -1.19
C THR A 169 17.79 36.54 -2.48
N GLU A 170 18.55 36.78 -3.54
CA GLU A 170 18.04 37.26 -4.82
C GLU A 170 17.56 36.10 -5.70
N ALA A 171 16.50 36.34 -6.47
CA ALA A 171 16.00 35.39 -7.44
C ALA A 171 17.05 35.14 -8.54
N SER A 172 17.14 33.90 -9.01
CA SER A 172 17.99 33.54 -10.15
C SER A 172 17.63 34.35 -11.40
N SER A 173 18.59 34.59 -12.30
CA SER A 173 18.33 35.21 -13.60
C SER A 173 17.35 34.40 -14.47
N THR A 174 17.13 33.12 -14.14
CA THR A 174 16.17 32.22 -14.80
C THR A 174 14.87 32.06 -14.02
N ALA A 175 14.65 32.85 -12.96
CA ALA A 175 13.46 32.78 -12.13
C ALA A 175 12.18 33.02 -12.94
N PRO A 176 11.08 32.30 -12.63
CA PRO A 176 9.80 32.55 -13.27
C PRO A 176 9.31 33.96 -12.92
N LEU A 177 8.68 34.62 -13.89
CA LEU A 177 8.05 35.91 -13.70
C LEU A 177 6.56 35.73 -13.40
N VAL A 178 6.08 36.36 -12.32
CA VAL A 178 4.65 36.51 -12.04
C VAL A 178 4.33 37.99 -11.98
N ASP A 179 3.44 38.47 -12.86
CA ASP A 179 3.08 39.89 -12.95
C ASP A 179 4.31 40.83 -13.14
N GLY A 180 5.29 40.34 -13.92
CA GLY A 180 6.56 41.02 -14.18
C GLY A 180 7.57 40.99 -13.02
N ILE A 181 7.29 40.26 -11.95
CA ILE A 181 8.14 40.15 -10.75
C ILE A 181 8.89 38.80 -10.80
N PRO A 182 10.23 38.78 -10.69
CA PRO A 182 10.99 37.54 -10.56
C PRO A 182 10.75 36.90 -9.20
N ILE A 183 10.35 35.63 -9.21
CA ILE A 183 10.04 34.87 -8.00
C ILE A 183 11.24 33.99 -7.60
N PRO A 184 11.79 34.15 -6.38
CA PRO A 184 12.85 33.26 -5.88
C PRO A 184 12.43 31.79 -5.87
N ASP A 185 13.37 30.87 -6.12
CA ASP A 185 13.08 29.44 -6.28
C ASP A 185 12.49 28.79 -5.00
N ASP A 186 12.82 29.34 -3.84
CA ASP A 186 12.34 28.91 -2.53
C ASP A 186 10.98 29.51 -2.13
N ILE A 187 10.33 30.25 -3.03
CA ILE A 187 8.98 30.79 -2.87
C ILE A 187 8.06 30.23 -3.95
N VAL A 188 6.84 29.89 -3.53
CA VAL A 188 5.73 29.54 -4.41
C VAL A 188 4.80 30.73 -4.53
N VAL A 189 4.52 31.14 -5.77
CA VAL A 189 3.38 32.01 -6.09
C VAL A 189 2.43 31.21 -6.98
N GLN A 190 1.18 31.09 -6.53
CA GLN A 190 0.16 30.28 -7.21
C GLN A 190 -1.20 30.97 -7.16
N GLU A 191 -2.13 30.60 -8.02
CA GLU A 191 -3.54 30.97 -7.89
C GLU A 191 -4.11 30.41 -6.58
N TYR A 192 -4.89 31.22 -5.88
CA TYR A 192 -5.65 30.76 -4.73
C TYR A 192 -6.80 29.87 -5.22
N VAL A 193 -6.80 28.62 -4.75
CA VAL A 193 -7.91 27.70 -5.01
C VAL A 193 -8.91 27.86 -3.87
N SER A 194 -10.10 28.37 -4.18
CA SER A 194 -11.24 28.32 -3.26
C SER A 194 -11.80 26.90 -3.24
N GLY A 195 -11.95 26.33 -2.05
CA GLY A 195 -12.40 24.95 -1.92
C GLY A 195 -12.34 24.43 -0.49
N TRP A 196 -12.79 23.21 -0.33
CA TRP A 196 -12.65 22.42 0.89
C TRP A 196 -11.39 21.56 0.79
N ASP A 197 -10.67 21.41 1.90
CA ASP A 197 -9.43 20.61 1.98
C ASP A 197 -9.72 19.12 2.17
N TYR A 198 -9.08 18.33 1.33
CA TYR A 198 -9.03 16.89 1.40
C TYR A 198 -7.58 16.43 1.41
N THR A 199 -7.33 15.25 1.94
CA THR A 199 -6.04 14.58 1.81
C THR A 199 -6.24 13.11 1.45
N VAL A 200 -5.32 12.56 0.67
CA VAL A 200 -5.33 11.14 0.29
C VAL A 200 -3.95 10.57 0.56
N VAL A 201 -3.89 9.58 1.45
CA VAL A 201 -2.67 8.82 1.71
C VAL A 201 -2.48 7.75 0.64
N ILE A 202 -1.24 7.59 0.18
CA ILE A 202 -0.84 6.57 -0.77
C ILE A 202 0.26 5.72 -0.13
N VAL A 203 0.18 4.40 -0.29
CA VAL A 203 1.19 3.43 0.16
C VAL A 203 1.62 2.56 -1.00
N GLU A 204 2.92 2.27 -1.10
CA GLU A 204 3.43 1.28 -2.04
C GLU A 204 3.32 -0.15 -1.47
N VAL A 205 2.48 -0.97 -2.10
CA VAL A 205 2.35 -2.41 -1.84
C VAL A 205 3.09 -3.16 -2.94
N GLY A 206 4.27 -3.70 -2.62
CA GLY A 206 5.26 -4.09 -3.62
C GLY A 206 5.74 -2.86 -4.40
N ASN A 207 5.42 -2.83 -5.70
CA ASN A 207 5.65 -1.68 -6.59
C ASN A 207 4.33 -1.00 -7.04
N CYS A 208 3.21 -1.35 -6.41
CA CYS A 208 1.89 -0.81 -6.72
C CYS A 208 1.55 0.33 -5.75
N PRO A 209 1.43 1.58 -6.22
CA PRO A 209 0.91 2.66 -5.38
C PRO A 209 -0.59 2.46 -5.17
N VAL A 210 -1.01 2.38 -3.91
CA VAL A 210 -2.41 2.24 -3.51
C VAL A 210 -2.86 3.51 -2.78
N ALA A 211 -3.80 4.23 -3.39
CA ALA A 211 -4.48 5.33 -2.72
C ALA A 211 -5.49 4.78 -1.71
N LEU A 212 -5.39 5.20 -0.45
CA LEU A 212 -6.31 4.82 0.60
C LEU A 212 -7.58 5.69 0.55
N THR A 213 -8.47 5.49 1.51
CA THR A 213 -9.70 6.29 1.67
C THR A 213 -9.36 7.77 1.78
N PRO A 214 -9.95 8.64 0.92
CA PRO A 214 -9.81 10.07 1.07
C PRO A 214 -10.32 10.56 2.42
N GLU A 215 -9.70 11.62 2.92
CA GLU A 215 -10.04 12.29 4.16
C GLU A 215 -10.45 13.73 3.87
N ARG A 216 -11.44 14.25 4.60
CA ARG A 216 -11.86 15.65 4.56
C ARG A 216 -11.47 16.34 5.85
N TYR A 217 -10.87 17.52 5.76
CA TYR A 217 -10.61 18.35 6.93
C TYR A 217 -11.91 18.90 7.51
N ILE A 218 -12.02 18.87 8.83
CA ILE A 218 -13.04 19.54 9.60
C ILE A 218 -12.35 20.62 10.42
N TYR A 219 -12.89 21.83 10.33
CA TYR A 219 -12.27 23.05 10.83
C TYR A 219 -12.90 23.50 12.16
N PRO A 220 -12.22 24.35 12.95
CA PRO A 220 -12.76 24.90 14.17
C PRO A 220 -13.90 25.88 13.90
N ALA A 221 -14.66 26.18 14.96
CA ALA A 221 -15.69 27.21 14.89
C ALA A 221 -15.10 28.56 14.44
N GLY A 222 -15.79 29.25 13.54
CA GLY A 222 -15.35 30.53 12.98
C GLY A 222 -14.54 30.41 11.68
N PHE A 223 -14.09 29.20 11.31
CA PHE A 223 -13.56 28.96 9.97
C PHE A 223 -14.70 28.89 8.96
N THR A 224 -14.55 29.61 7.84
CA THR A 224 -15.52 29.70 6.75
C THR A 224 -14.99 28.91 5.54
N PRO A 225 -15.48 27.67 5.31
CA PRO A 225 -15.06 26.88 4.15
C PRO A 225 -15.23 27.65 2.84
N TYR A 226 -14.36 27.38 1.87
CA TYR A 226 -14.28 28.07 0.57
C TYR A 226 -13.74 29.50 0.60
N GLU A 227 -13.76 30.18 1.74
CA GLU A 227 -13.23 31.55 1.89
C GLU A 227 -11.88 31.51 2.60
N ASP A 228 -11.82 30.81 3.72
CA ASP A 228 -10.63 30.67 4.56
C ASP A 228 -9.69 29.55 4.08
N PHE A 229 -8.47 29.55 4.64
CA PHE A 229 -7.43 28.57 4.35
C PHE A 229 -6.63 28.18 5.60
N LEU A 230 -5.96 27.02 5.54
CA LEU A 230 -5.22 26.45 6.66
C LEU A 230 -3.93 27.24 6.97
N THR A 231 -4.03 28.24 7.85
CA THR A 231 -2.85 28.81 8.53
C THR A 231 -2.27 27.80 9.53
N PHE A 232 -1.09 28.10 10.09
CA PHE A 232 -0.47 27.26 11.12
C PHE A 232 -1.41 27.03 12.31
N GLU A 233 -2.00 28.12 12.83
CA GLU A 233 -2.87 28.11 14.00
C GLU A 233 -4.14 27.32 13.75
N VAL A 234 -4.74 27.44 12.55
CA VAL A 234 -5.92 26.66 12.18
C VAL A 234 -5.54 25.19 12.03
N LYS A 235 -4.42 24.88 11.34
CA LYS A 235 -4.00 23.50 11.09
C LYS A 235 -3.79 22.72 12.39
N PHE A 236 -3.17 23.35 13.38
CA PHE A 236 -2.87 22.73 14.68
C PHE A 236 -3.87 23.08 15.79
N HIS A 237 -5.01 23.69 15.43
CA HIS A 237 -6.09 23.93 16.39
C HIS A 237 -6.62 22.59 16.93
N PRO A 238 -6.91 22.45 18.25
CA PRO A 238 -7.38 21.21 18.84
C PRO A 238 -8.66 20.61 18.21
N ASP A 239 -9.53 21.47 17.68
CA ASP A 239 -10.76 21.05 17.01
C ASP A 239 -10.58 20.70 15.51
N THR A 240 -9.42 21.03 14.93
CA THR A 240 -9.10 20.64 13.56
C THR A 240 -8.81 19.15 13.50
N ARG A 241 -9.51 18.45 12.62
CA ARG A 241 -9.36 16.99 12.45
C ARG A 241 -9.63 16.59 11.01
N SER A 242 -9.33 15.34 10.67
CA SER A 242 -9.79 14.71 9.44
C SER A 242 -10.93 13.73 9.70
N GLU A 243 -11.83 13.59 8.73
CA GLU A 243 -12.86 12.57 8.69
C GLU A 243 -12.75 11.77 7.39
N LEU A 244 -12.78 10.44 7.49
CA LEU A 244 -12.78 9.56 6.33
C LEU A 244 -14.06 9.77 5.50
N LEU A 245 -13.90 9.92 4.19
CA LEU A 245 -15.04 9.94 3.28
C LEU A 245 -15.65 8.54 3.20
N LYS A 246 -16.97 8.49 3.23
CA LYS A 246 -17.71 7.28 2.90
C LYS A 246 -17.92 7.22 1.40
N TYR A 247 -17.55 6.10 0.80
CA TYR A 247 -17.72 5.89 -0.64
C TYR A 247 -19.17 6.07 -1.06
N GLU A 248 -20.12 5.62 -0.23
CA GLU A 248 -21.55 5.61 -0.52
C GLU A 248 -22.19 7.01 -0.53
N GLU A 249 -21.54 8.00 0.10
CA GLU A 249 -22.02 9.39 0.15
C GLU A 249 -21.69 10.16 -1.13
N ASP A 250 -20.52 9.93 -1.72
CA ASP A 250 -20.12 10.53 -3.01
C ASP A 250 -19.08 9.64 -3.75
N PRO A 251 -19.54 8.58 -4.45
CA PRO A 251 -18.64 7.66 -5.14
C PRO A 251 -17.78 8.33 -6.23
N ALA A 252 -18.33 9.35 -6.88
CA ALA A 252 -17.67 10.07 -7.96
C ALA A 252 -16.50 10.89 -7.42
N LEU A 253 -16.73 11.67 -6.36
CA LEU A 253 -15.67 12.44 -5.70
C LEU A 253 -14.62 11.53 -5.07
N PHE A 254 -15.04 10.45 -4.40
CA PHE A 254 -14.12 9.48 -3.79
C PHE A 254 -13.12 8.94 -4.83
N THR A 255 -13.66 8.41 -5.93
CA THR A 255 -12.86 7.86 -7.03
C THR A 255 -11.96 8.93 -7.66
N LYS A 256 -12.50 10.15 -7.85
CA LYS A 256 -11.74 11.25 -8.43
C LYS A 256 -10.57 11.68 -7.56
N LEU A 257 -10.74 11.73 -6.24
CA LEU A 257 -9.68 12.07 -5.29
C LEU A 257 -8.56 11.02 -5.31
N GLN A 258 -8.90 9.73 -5.34
CA GLN A 258 -7.88 8.67 -5.46
C GLN A 258 -7.12 8.74 -6.79
N GLU A 259 -7.82 8.95 -7.91
CA GLU A 259 -7.21 9.10 -9.24
C GLU A 259 -6.22 10.28 -9.27
N VAL A 260 -6.65 11.44 -8.79
CA VAL A 260 -5.84 12.67 -8.75
C VAL A 260 -4.65 12.52 -7.80
N ALA A 261 -4.81 11.80 -6.69
CA ALA A 261 -3.73 11.49 -5.77
C ALA A 261 -2.66 10.60 -6.42
N LEU A 262 -3.05 9.54 -7.14
CA LEU A 262 -2.12 8.68 -7.88
C LEU A 262 -1.38 9.47 -8.99
N GLN A 263 -2.07 10.36 -9.69
CA GLN A 263 -1.44 11.29 -10.64
C GLN A 263 -0.39 12.16 -9.95
N ALA A 264 -0.69 12.70 -8.76
CA ALA A 264 0.24 13.51 -7.98
C ALA A 264 1.47 12.71 -7.52
N PHE A 265 1.27 11.46 -7.07
CA PHE A 265 2.34 10.53 -6.71
C PHE A 265 3.34 10.35 -7.85
N HIS A 266 2.85 10.12 -9.07
CA HIS A 266 3.69 9.96 -10.25
C HIS A 266 4.37 11.27 -10.67
N ALA A 267 3.63 12.38 -10.71
CA ALA A 267 4.18 13.69 -11.05
C ALA A 267 5.27 14.15 -10.06
N ASN A 268 5.12 13.83 -8.77
CA ASN A 268 6.13 14.12 -7.75
C ASN A 268 7.23 13.05 -7.64
N ARG A 269 7.22 12.01 -8.48
CA ARG A 269 8.23 10.93 -8.55
C ARG A 269 8.40 10.16 -7.24
N MET A 270 7.28 9.86 -6.59
CA MET A 270 7.23 9.17 -5.30
C MET A 270 7.49 7.66 -5.36
N ALA A 271 7.77 7.09 -6.54
CA ALA A 271 8.07 5.66 -6.64
C ALA A 271 9.33 5.27 -5.83
N GLY A 272 9.19 4.20 -5.04
CA GLY A 272 10.21 3.68 -4.11
C GLY A 272 10.38 4.54 -2.86
N GLN A 273 9.33 5.19 -2.37
CA GLN A 273 9.33 6.06 -1.17
C GLN A 273 8.46 5.53 -0.04
N SER A 274 7.85 4.36 -0.22
CA SER A 274 6.97 3.70 0.75
C SER A 274 5.58 4.33 0.84
N TRP A 275 5.47 5.65 0.97
CA TRP A 275 4.20 6.36 1.11
C TRP A 275 4.29 7.86 0.77
N CYS A 276 3.13 8.51 0.69
CA CYS A 276 2.97 9.97 0.79
C CYS A 276 1.52 10.33 1.17
N SER A 277 1.24 11.57 1.53
CA SER A 277 -0.11 12.15 1.43
C SER A 277 -0.17 13.21 0.34
N VAL A 278 -1.33 13.34 -0.27
CA VAL A 278 -1.61 14.35 -1.31
C VAL A 278 -2.70 15.26 -0.80
N ASP A 279 -2.39 16.54 -0.65
CA ASP A 279 -3.36 17.54 -0.21
C ASP A 279 -4.05 18.15 -1.42
N ILE A 280 -5.37 18.08 -1.43
CA ILE A 280 -6.24 18.38 -2.56
C ILE A 280 -7.29 19.37 -2.10
N ARG A 281 -7.52 20.41 -2.90
CA ARG A 281 -8.62 21.34 -2.66
C ARG A 281 -9.71 21.16 -3.69
N VAL A 282 -10.93 20.97 -3.21
CA VAL A 282 -12.12 20.70 -4.03
C VAL A 282 -13.01 21.95 -4.03
N PRO A 283 -13.21 22.60 -5.20
CA PRO A 283 -14.14 23.72 -5.33
C PRO A 283 -15.59 23.35 -4.98
N ARG A 284 -16.46 24.35 -4.86
CA ARG A 284 -17.90 24.09 -4.72
C ARG A 284 -18.40 23.24 -5.91
N PRO A 285 -19.37 22.33 -5.71
CA PRO A 285 -19.93 21.53 -6.79
C PRO A 285 -20.34 22.40 -7.99
N GLY A 286 -19.84 22.07 -9.19
CA GLY A 286 -20.09 22.80 -10.43
C GLY A 286 -19.17 24.01 -10.71
N TYR A 287 -18.24 24.35 -9.80
CA TYR A 287 -17.33 25.50 -9.96
C TYR A 287 -15.89 25.10 -10.38
N GLY A 288 -15.62 23.82 -10.56
CA GLY A 288 -14.32 23.33 -11.03
C GLY A 288 -14.03 21.91 -10.59
N GLU A 289 -12.81 21.48 -10.90
CA GLU A 289 -12.29 20.15 -10.60
C GLU A 289 -11.37 20.18 -9.36
N PRO A 290 -11.21 19.04 -8.65
CA PRO A 290 -10.19 18.90 -7.61
C PRO A 290 -8.81 19.35 -8.09
N THR A 291 -8.12 20.16 -7.27
CA THR A 291 -6.81 20.72 -7.59
C THR A 291 -5.81 20.33 -6.51
N VAL A 292 -4.67 19.75 -6.91
CA VAL A 292 -3.63 19.28 -5.99
C VAL A 292 -2.80 20.47 -5.52
N LEU A 293 -2.75 20.66 -4.20
CA LEU A 293 -1.98 21.72 -3.56
C LEU A 293 -0.56 21.28 -3.25
N GLU A 294 -0.35 20.07 -2.76
CA GLU A 294 0.99 19.56 -2.44
C GLU A 294 1.02 18.04 -2.30
N VAL A 295 2.23 17.49 -2.36
CA VAL A 295 2.52 16.11 -2.00
C VAL A 295 3.46 16.15 -0.80
N ASN A 296 3.00 15.63 0.34
CA ASN A 296 3.78 15.53 1.56
C ASN A 296 4.37 14.11 1.67
N PRO A 297 5.70 13.96 1.70
CA PRO A 297 6.32 12.64 1.77
C PRO A 297 6.29 12.02 3.18
N MET A 298 5.85 12.76 4.20
CA MET A 298 5.66 12.27 5.57
C MET A 298 4.19 12.48 6.01
N PRO A 299 3.27 11.56 5.65
CA PRO A 299 1.93 11.56 6.21
C PRO A 299 1.99 11.33 7.73
N ALA A 300 0.87 11.58 8.42
CA ALA A 300 0.68 11.10 9.78
C ALA A 300 0.70 9.56 9.76
N VAL A 301 1.85 8.95 10.08
CA VAL A 301 2.07 7.50 10.05
C VAL A 301 2.78 7.06 11.33
N PHE A 302 2.26 6.03 11.98
CA PHE A 302 2.69 5.55 13.29
C PHE A 302 2.62 6.61 14.40
N LEU A 303 1.71 7.57 14.29
CA LEU A 303 1.51 8.60 15.31
C LEU A 303 0.53 8.09 16.40
N PRO A 304 0.82 8.31 17.69
CA PRO A 304 -0.07 7.87 18.76
C PRO A 304 -1.30 8.79 18.89
N PRO A 305 -2.48 8.26 19.29
CA PRO A 305 -3.62 9.09 19.69
C PRO A 305 -3.26 10.04 20.86
N PRO A 306 -3.95 11.19 21.03
CA PRO A 306 -5.15 11.63 20.30
C PRO A 306 -4.87 12.66 19.18
N HIS A 307 -3.63 13.13 19.00
CA HIS A 307 -3.32 14.18 18.04
C HIS A 307 -2.84 13.57 16.71
N TRP A 308 -3.49 13.92 15.59
CA TRP A 308 -3.18 13.41 14.25
C TRP A 308 -3.17 11.87 14.19
N GLU A 309 -4.21 11.26 14.76
CA GLU A 309 -4.41 9.81 14.68
C GLU A 309 -4.42 9.40 13.21
N ASP A 310 -3.60 8.42 12.88
CA ASP A 310 -3.40 7.90 11.54
C ASP A 310 -4.50 6.88 11.18
N ARG A 311 -5.75 7.35 11.32
CA ARG A 311 -7.00 6.59 11.21
C ARG A 311 -7.13 5.86 9.89
N VAL A 312 -6.65 6.47 8.81
CA VAL A 312 -6.69 5.86 7.47
C VAL A 312 -5.94 4.53 7.43
N PHE A 313 -4.82 4.36 8.15
CA PHE A 313 -4.15 3.07 8.24
C PHE A 313 -4.91 2.11 9.12
N ARG A 314 -5.31 2.53 10.33
CA ARG A 314 -6.02 1.67 11.28
C ARG A 314 -7.34 1.14 10.71
N GLU A 315 -8.10 2.00 10.06
CA GLU A 315 -9.47 1.72 9.63
C GLU A 315 -9.56 1.28 8.18
N CYS A 316 -8.64 1.66 7.29
CA CYS A 316 -8.77 1.41 5.85
C CYS A 316 -7.65 0.56 5.22
N PHE A 317 -6.45 0.51 5.81
CA PHE A 317 -5.42 -0.42 5.32
C PHE A 317 -5.76 -1.84 5.79
N PRO A 318 -5.88 -2.85 4.89
CA PRO A 318 -6.20 -4.21 5.31
C PRO A 318 -5.20 -4.72 6.36
N GLY A 319 -5.71 -5.06 7.54
CA GLY A 319 -4.91 -5.50 8.68
C GLY A 319 -4.14 -4.42 9.44
N GLY A 320 -4.48 -3.16 9.19
CA GLY A 320 -4.01 -2.00 9.95
C GLY A 320 -2.50 -1.83 9.94
N HIS A 321 -1.99 -1.18 10.98
CA HIS A 321 -0.57 -0.88 11.14
C HIS A 321 0.33 -2.10 11.20
N ARG A 322 -0.14 -3.20 11.80
CA ARG A 322 0.62 -4.46 11.87
C ARG A 322 0.93 -4.97 10.47
N ALA A 323 -0.10 -5.07 9.62
CA ALA A 323 0.07 -5.47 8.23
C ALA A 323 0.85 -4.43 7.42
N LEU A 324 0.69 -3.14 7.71
CA LEU A 324 1.45 -2.06 7.08
C LEU A 324 2.96 -2.22 7.30
N ILE A 325 3.42 -2.41 8.54
CA ILE A 325 4.85 -2.60 8.86
C ILE A 325 5.44 -3.74 8.03
N ASN A 326 4.77 -4.89 8.05
CA ASN A 326 5.18 -6.07 7.27
C ASN A 326 5.16 -5.81 5.76
N THR A 327 4.14 -5.10 5.27
CA THR A 327 4.03 -4.74 3.86
C THR A 327 5.20 -3.85 3.42
N LEU A 328 5.60 -2.87 4.23
CA LEU A 328 6.70 -1.97 3.90
C LEU A 328 8.03 -2.72 3.81
N ILE A 329 8.28 -3.63 4.77
CA ILE A 329 9.46 -4.49 4.76
C ILE A 329 9.45 -5.39 3.51
N ALA A 330 8.33 -6.08 3.25
CA ALA A 330 8.18 -6.96 2.10
C ALA A 330 8.34 -6.21 0.77
N SER A 331 7.73 -5.04 0.61
CA SER A 331 7.87 -4.17 -0.58
C SER A 331 9.35 -3.85 -0.86
N HIS A 332 10.11 -3.50 0.18
CA HIS A 332 11.53 -3.22 0.05
C HIS A 332 12.33 -4.47 -0.35
N MET A 333 12.13 -5.58 0.35
CA MET A 333 12.85 -6.83 0.09
C MET A 333 12.56 -7.38 -1.31
N LEU A 334 11.32 -7.24 -1.78
CA LEU A 334 10.92 -7.59 -3.14
C LEU A 334 11.66 -6.75 -4.19
N SER A 335 11.86 -5.45 -3.94
CA SER A 335 12.58 -4.55 -4.85
C SER A 335 14.06 -4.95 -5.01
N LEU A 336 14.68 -5.47 -3.95
CA LEU A 336 16.04 -5.99 -3.94
C LEU A 336 16.14 -7.41 -4.50
N ARG A 337 15.00 -8.08 -4.71
CA ARG A 337 14.90 -9.48 -5.16
C ARG A 337 15.59 -10.47 -4.21
N SER A 338 15.57 -10.17 -2.90
CA SER A 338 16.31 -10.90 -1.87
C SER A 338 15.98 -12.39 -1.81
N ASP A 339 14.71 -12.77 -2.07
CA ASP A 339 14.24 -14.16 -1.89
C ASP A 339 14.33 -15.03 -3.14
N LYS A 340 14.77 -14.48 -4.28
CA LYS A 340 14.84 -15.23 -5.55
C LYS A 340 15.59 -16.56 -5.45
N PRO A 341 16.74 -16.67 -4.76
CA PRO A 341 17.45 -17.94 -4.67
C PRO A 341 16.69 -19.01 -3.87
N ALA A 342 15.96 -18.62 -2.82
CA ALA A 342 15.16 -19.55 -2.04
C ALA A 342 13.93 -20.02 -2.83
N GLN A 343 13.23 -19.08 -3.47
CA GLN A 343 12.09 -19.36 -4.34
C GLN A 343 12.47 -20.30 -5.49
N ALA A 344 13.63 -20.11 -6.12
CA ALA A 344 14.11 -20.97 -7.20
C ALA A 344 14.25 -22.44 -6.75
N ARG A 345 14.80 -22.69 -5.56
CA ARG A 345 14.94 -24.06 -5.03
C ARG A 345 13.59 -24.74 -4.83
N VAL A 346 12.60 -24.03 -4.28
CA VAL A 346 11.23 -24.55 -4.13
C VAL A 346 10.61 -24.81 -5.50
N ALA A 347 10.77 -23.89 -6.45
CA ALA A 347 10.29 -24.01 -7.82
C ALA A 347 10.86 -25.25 -8.53
N ASP A 348 12.15 -25.51 -8.36
CA ASP A 348 12.84 -26.66 -8.96
C ASP A 348 12.32 -27.99 -8.40
N VAL A 349 12.11 -28.08 -7.08
CA VAL A 349 11.54 -29.28 -6.43
C VAL A 349 10.17 -29.60 -7.01
N TYR A 350 9.25 -28.63 -7.06
CA TYR A 350 7.92 -28.87 -7.59
C TYR A 350 7.93 -29.09 -9.12
N SER A 351 8.85 -28.47 -9.85
CA SER A 351 8.99 -28.71 -11.30
C SER A 351 9.39 -30.16 -11.57
N ALA A 352 10.33 -30.70 -10.79
CA ALA A 352 10.76 -32.09 -10.90
C ALA A 352 9.63 -33.09 -10.56
N LEU A 353 8.76 -32.75 -9.60
CA LEU A 353 7.64 -33.60 -9.18
C LEU A 353 6.42 -33.53 -10.09
N SER A 354 6.35 -32.56 -10.99
CA SER A 354 5.13 -32.22 -11.74
C SER A 354 4.48 -33.38 -12.51
N ASN A 355 5.26 -34.32 -13.04
CA ASN A 355 4.73 -35.47 -13.78
C ASN A 355 4.07 -36.54 -12.88
N GLU A 356 4.49 -36.64 -11.62
CA GLU A 356 4.07 -37.68 -10.67
C GLU A 356 3.25 -37.11 -9.51
N TYR A 357 3.05 -35.79 -9.47
CA TYR A 357 2.40 -35.08 -8.37
C TYR A 357 0.98 -35.56 -8.10
N ASP A 358 0.12 -35.58 -9.12
CA ASP A 358 -1.28 -36.00 -9.01
C ASP A 358 -1.41 -37.45 -8.51
N GLU A 359 -0.50 -38.33 -8.95
CA GLU A 359 -0.54 -39.77 -8.64
C GLU A 359 0.00 -40.08 -7.24
N GLN A 360 1.12 -39.48 -6.87
CA GLN A 360 1.86 -39.81 -5.64
C GLN A 360 1.53 -38.91 -4.46
N TYR A 361 1.26 -37.62 -4.70
CA TYR A 361 1.13 -36.62 -3.64
C TYR A 361 -0.31 -36.14 -3.47
N GLU A 362 -1.09 -36.12 -4.55
CA GLU A 362 -2.36 -35.41 -4.55
C GLU A 362 -3.59 -36.27 -4.21
N ARG A 363 -3.55 -37.60 -4.29
CA ARG A 363 -4.74 -38.44 -4.07
C ARG A 363 -5.45 -38.22 -2.72
N CYS A 364 -4.69 -37.95 -1.65
CA CYS A 364 -5.26 -37.65 -0.33
C CYS A 364 -5.62 -36.16 -0.18
N ALA A 365 -4.75 -35.26 -0.64
CA ALA A 365 -4.99 -33.81 -0.62
C ALA A 365 -6.20 -33.40 -1.47
N LEU A 366 -6.39 -34.00 -2.64
CA LEU A 366 -7.49 -33.74 -3.57
C LEU A 366 -8.85 -34.07 -2.93
N LYS A 367 -8.95 -35.17 -2.18
CA LYS A 367 -10.19 -35.52 -1.45
C LYS A 367 -10.55 -34.43 -0.42
N ASN A 368 -9.55 -33.92 0.29
CA ASN A 368 -9.74 -32.87 1.28
C ASN A 368 -10.06 -31.53 0.62
N LEU A 369 -9.35 -31.17 -0.46
CA LEU A 369 -9.61 -29.99 -1.28
C LEU A 369 -11.05 -29.99 -1.80
N ILE A 370 -11.51 -31.07 -2.44
CA ILE A 370 -12.89 -31.19 -2.93
C ILE A 370 -13.90 -30.99 -1.79
N ASN A 371 -13.62 -31.56 -0.61
CA ASN A 371 -14.50 -31.40 0.55
C ASN A 371 -14.51 -29.98 1.12
N ILE A 372 -13.39 -29.26 1.04
CA ILE A 372 -13.29 -27.85 1.39
C ILE A 372 -14.07 -27.03 0.35
N LEU A 373 -13.83 -27.25 -0.94
CA LEU A 373 -14.54 -26.57 -2.03
C LEU A 373 -16.06 -26.76 -1.94
N ARG A 374 -16.56 -27.98 -1.71
CA ARG A 374 -18.00 -28.20 -1.49
C ARG A 374 -18.59 -27.40 -0.33
N ARG A 375 -17.81 -27.09 0.70
CA ARG A 375 -18.26 -26.24 1.81
C ARG A 375 -18.18 -24.76 1.41
N VAL A 376 -17.08 -24.35 0.81
CA VAL A 376 -16.86 -22.97 0.35
C VAL A 376 -17.89 -22.56 -0.70
N SER A 377 -18.21 -23.43 -1.67
CA SER A 377 -19.21 -23.18 -2.73
C SER A 377 -20.64 -23.01 -2.21
N LYS A 378 -20.92 -23.31 -0.93
CA LYS A 378 -22.21 -22.98 -0.30
C LYS A 378 -22.30 -21.52 0.15
N ARG A 379 -21.17 -20.80 0.13
CA ARG A 379 -21.03 -19.42 0.62
C ARG A 379 -20.56 -18.49 -0.49
N VAL A 380 -19.60 -18.96 -1.29
CA VAL A 380 -19.05 -18.24 -2.43
C VAL A 380 -19.58 -18.86 -3.72
N ASP A 381 -20.25 -18.05 -4.52
CA ASP A 381 -20.64 -18.41 -5.88
C ASP A 381 -19.49 -18.16 -6.85
N PHE A 382 -18.85 -19.23 -7.31
CA PHE A 382 -17.80 -19.20 -8.34
C PHE A 382 -18.33 -19.51 -9.76
N SER A 383 -19.65 -19.65 -9.93
CA SER A 383 -20.25 -20.04 -11.22
C SER A 383 -20.21 -18.91 -12.26
N GLN A 384 -19.86 -17.69 -11.85
CA GLN A 384 -19.76 -16.51 -12.69
C GLN A 384 -18.53 -15.67 -12.36
N GLY A 385 -18.10 -14.86 -13.33
CA GLY A 385 -17.04 -13.89 -13.14
C GLY A 385 -15.64 -14.48 -13.17
N THR A 386 -14.71 -13.81 -12.52
CA THR A 386 -13.26 -14.07 -12.64
C THR A 386 -12.68 -14.58 -11.31
N THR A 387 -11.98 -15.71 -11.36
CA THR A 387 -11.31 -16.28 -10.17
C THR A 387 -9.80 -16.29 -10.36
N LEU A 388 -9.06 -15.81 -9.36
CA LEU A 388 -7.62 -15.96 -9.26
C LEU A 388 -7.26 -17.01 -8.19
N GLU A 389 -6.54 -18.04 -8.58
CA GLU A 389 -5.94 -18.99 -7.66
C GLU A 389 -4.46 -18.66 -7.40
N LEU A 390 -4.06 -18.69 -6.13
CA LEU A 390 -2.67 -18.55 -5.71
C LEU A 390 -2.04 -19.93 -5.50
N GLY A 391 -0.96 -20.22 -6.23
CA GLY A 391 -0.28 -21.51 -6.20
C GLY A 391 -1.11 -22.61 -6.84
N SER A 392 -1.39 -22.49 -8.13
CA SER A 392 -2.31 -23.40 -8.84
C SER A 392 -1.82 -24.85 -8.94
N GLY A 393 -0.53 -25.11 -8.70
CA GLY A 393 0.05 -26.45 -8.77
C GLY A 393 -0.21 -27.08 -10.14
N THR A 394 -0.69 -28.32 -10.16
CA THR A 394 -1.10 -29.01 -11.40
C THR A 394 -2.50 -28.64 -11.88
N GLY A 395 -3.21 -27.72 -11.21
CA GLY A 395 -4.53 -27.22 -11.60
C GLY A 395 -5.72 -27.91 -10.95
N SER A 396 -5.53 -28.51 -9.78
CA SER A 396 -6.56 -29.35 -9.13
C SER A 396 -7.79 -28.60 -8.65
N PHE A 397 -7.63 -27.36 -8.20
CA PHE A 397 -8.76 -26.49 -7.91
C PHE A 397 -9.61 -26.26 -9.15
N GLY A 398 -9.02 -25.80 -10.26
CA GLY A 398 -9.72 -25.52 -11.50
C GLY A 398 -10.43 -26.74 -12.06
N ARG A 399 -9.77 -27.91 -12.07
CA ARG A 399 -10.41 -29.18 -12.46
C ARG A 399 -11.60 -29.52 -11.57
N SER A 400 -11.42 -29.42 -10.24
CA SER A 400 -12.47 -29.73 -9.27
C SER A 400 -13.65 -28.75 -9.38
N LEU A 401 -13.38 -27.47 -9.61
CA LEU A 401 -14.40 -26.44 -9.76
C LEU A 401 -15.21 -26.66 -11.04
N VAL A 402 -14.56 -26.87 -12.18
CA VAL A 402 -15.23 -27.18 -13.45
C VAL A 402 -16.12 -28.42 -13.30
N GLN A 403 -15.63 -29.47 -12.63
CA GLN A 403 -16.42 -30.67 -12.38
C GLN A 403 -17.63 -30.39 -11.47
N LEU A 404 -17.46 -29.63 -10.39
CA LEU A 404 -18.57 -29.23 -9.50
C LEU A 404 -19.64 -28.43 -10.26
N MET A 405 -19.22 -27.53 -11.16
CA MET A 405 -20.14 -26.71 -11.95
C MET A 405 -20.86 -27.50 -13.05
N GLN A 406 -20.23 -28.53 -13.63
CA GLN A 406 -20.87 -29.43 -14.60
C GLN A 406 -21.91 -30.38 -13.97
N HIS A 407 -21.82 -30.63 -12.65
CA HIS A 407 -22.74 -31.51 -11.93
C HIS A 407 -23.84 -30.77 -11.15
N THR A 408 -23.90 -29.44 -11.23
CA THR A 408 -25.01 -28.65 -10.67
C THR A 408 -26.07 -28.49 -11.77
N PRO A 409 -27.28 -29.06 -11.64
CA PRO A 409 -28.30 -28.92 -12.68
C PRO A 409 -28.70 -27.44 -12.83
N PRO A 410 -28.96 -26.93 -14.05
CA PRO A 410 -29.75 -25.72 -14.18
C PRO A 410 -31.11 -25.95 -13.49
N GLU A 411 -31.69 -24.91 -12.88
CA GLU A 411 -33.06 -25.01 -12.35
C GLU A 411 -34.01 -25.55 -13.44
N PRO A 412 -34.94 -26.45 -13.08
CA PRO A 412 -35.75 -27.14 -14.06
C PRO A 412 -36.80 -26.18 -14.65
N ASP A 413 -36.51 -25.63 -15.83
CA ASP A 413 -37.57 -25.33 -16.77
C ASP A 413 -38.03 -26.63 -17.43
N SER A 414 -39.36 -26.73 -17.52
CA SER A 414 -40.21 -27.89 -17.83
C SER A 414 -39.76 -28.86 -18.93
N ASP A 415 -39.97 -30.15 -18.62
CA ASP A 415 -40.41 -31.28 -19.46
C ASP A 415 -39.65 -31.64 -20.74
N SER A 416 -38.90 -32.76 -20.69
CA SER A 416 -39.14 -33.99 -21.48
C SER A 416 -38.00 -35.02 -21.31
N PRO A 417 -38.26 -36.35 -21.34
CA PRO A 417 -37.23 -37.36 -21.12
C PRO A 417 -36.66 -37.92 -22.44
N SER A 418 -35.34 -38.08 -22.56
CA SER A 418 -34.78 -39.19 -23.35
C SER A 418 -33.33 -39.55 -23.02
N GLU A 419 -33.12 -40.85 -23.20
CA GLU A 419 -32.04 -41.82 -22.93
C GLU A 419 -30.55 -41.46 -23.08
N THR A 420 -29.80 -42.10 -22.18
CA THR A 420 -28.39 -42.54 -22.16
C THR A 420 -27.61 -42.55 -23.49
N GLN A 421 -26.53 -41.75 -23.55
CA GLN A 421 -25.25 -42.08 -24.20
C GLN A 421 -24.09 -41.35 -23.47
N ALA A 422 -22.95 -42.04 -23.31
CA ALA A 422 -21.75 -41.50 -22.68
C ALA A 422 -21.07 -40.44 -23.58
N PRO A 423 -20.64 -39.26 -23.07
CA PRO A 423 -20.02 -38.27 -23.93
C PRO A 423 -18.50 -38.45 -24.03
N LEU A 424 -18.03 -38.66 -25.25
CA LEU A 424 -16.70 -38.27 -25.72
C LEU A 424 -16.62 -36.74 -25.69
N ILE A 425 -15.59 -36.19 -25.04
CA ILE A 425 -15.35 -34.75 -24.93
C ILE A 425 -15.06 -34.18 -26.34
N SER A 426 -16.02 -33.44 -26.89
CA SER A 426 -15.83 -32.66 -28.11
C SER A 426 -15.17 -31.31 -27.78
N SER A 427 -14.22 -30.91 -28.63
CA SER A 427 -13.36 -29.74 -28.47
C SER A 427 -14.02 -28.40 -28.84
N SER A 428 -15.27 -28.19 -28.44
CA SER A 428 -15.94 -26.89 -28.59
C SER A 428 -16.58 -26.53 -27.25
N ASN A 429 -15.80 -25.85 -26.39
CA ASN A 429 -16.28 -25.36 -25.10
C ASN A 429 -17.49 -24.42 -25.34
N PRO A 430 -18.69 -24.71 -24.82
CA PRO A 430 -19.70 -23.67 -24.66
C PRO A 430 -19.10 -22.57 -23.79
N SER A 431 -19.37 -21.30 -24.10
CA SER A 431 -18.79 -20.16 -23.39
C SER A 431 -19.06 -20.30 -21.89
N ARG A 432 -18.03 -20.63 -21.11
CA ARG A 432 -18.14 -20.70 -19.65
C ARG A 432 -18.49 -19.29 -19.14
N SER A 433 -19.45 -19.20 -18.22
CA SER A 433 -19.85 -17.95 -17.56
C SER A 433 -18.82 -17.42 -16.55
N PHE A 434 -17.75 -18.20 -16.32
CA PHE A 434 -16.66 -17.89 -15.42
C PHE A 434 -15.30 -18.15 -16.09
N SER A 435 -14.27 -17.49 -15.59
CA SER A 435 -12.86 -17.70 -15.98
C SER A 435 -11.98 -17.95 -14.76
N ILE A 436 -10.92 -18.74 -14.95
CA ILE A 436 -9.96 -19.07 -13.89
C ILE A 436 -8.57 -18.66 -14.36
N SER A 437 -7.89 -17.83 -13.56
CA SER A 437 -6.47 -17.56 -13.68
C SER A 437 -5.71 -18.13 -12.49
N GLY A 438 -4.48 -18.56 -12.69
CA GLY A 438 -3.61 -19.08 -11.63
C GLY A 438 -2.29 -18.31 -11.56
N ILE A 439 -1.70 -18.21 -10.37
CA ILE A 439 -0.29 -17.85 -10.20
C ILE A 439 0.46 -19.11 -9.78
N GLU A 440 1.55 -19.44 -10.46
CA GLU A 440 2.36 -20.61 -10.14
C GLU A 440 3.85 -20.30 -10.25
N LEU A 441 4.60 -20.72 -9.23
CA LEU A 441 6.03 -20.50 -9.12
C LEU A 441 6.83 -21.51 -9.95
N SER A 442 6.42 -22.78 -9.92
CA SER A 442 7.10 -23.87 -10.62
C SER A 442 6.71 -23.92 -12.08
N GLN A 443 7.71 -23.94 -12.97
CA GLN A 443 7.45 -24.06 -14.40
C GLN A 443 6.76 -25.39 -14.75
N GLY A 444 7.26 -26.51 -14.20
CA GLY A 444 6.67 -27.83 -14.47
C GLY A 444 5.22 -27.93 -14.01
N MET A 445 4.89 -27.39 -12.84
CA MET A 445 3.51 -27.32 -12.34
C MET A 445 2.64 -26.44 -13.22
N ALA A 446 3.11 -25.24 -13.60
CA ALA A 446 2.38 -24.32 -14.47
C ALA A 446 2.03 -24.96 -15.82
N GLU A 447 2.97 -25.68 -16.43
CA GLU A 447 2.75 -26.41 -17.69
C GLU A 447 1.67 -27.49 -17.53
N LYS A 448 1.68 -28.25 -16.44
CA LYS A 448 0.62 -29.24 -16.13
C LYS A 448 -0.73 -28.57 -15.92
N CYS A 449 -0.76 -27.46 -15.19
CA CYS A 449 -1.96 -26.67 -14.96
C CYS A 449 -2.59 -26.20 -16.27
N GLN A 450 -1.78 -25.68 -17.21
CA GLN A 450 -2.25 -25.25 -18.52
C GLN A 450 -2.82 -26.40 -19.36
N GLN A 451 -2.19 -27.59 -19.29
CA GLN A 451 -2.65 -28.79 -20.02
C GLN A 451 -4.04 -29.25 -19.59
N THR A 452 -4.54 -28.86 -18.41
CA THR A 452 -5.88 -29.23 -17.94
C THR A 452 -7.02 -28.59 -18.76
N GLY A 453 -6.77 -27.45 -19.41
CA GLY A 453 -7.82 -26.65 -20.05
C GLY A 453 -8.85 -26.04 -19.08
N ALA A 454 -8.57 -26.07 -17.77
CA ALA A 454 -9.43 -25.47 -16.75
C ALA A 454 -9.15 -23.97 -16.53
N TYR A 455 -7.94 -23.51 -16.88
CA TYR A 455 -7.47 -22.14 -16.64
C TYR A 455 -7.32 -21.40 -17.96
N ASP A 456 -7.79 -20.16 -17.99
CA ASP A 456 -7.65 -19.24 -19.12
C ASP A 456 -6.26 -18.62 -19.18
N LYS A 457 -5.62 -18.44 -18.01
CA LYS A 457 -4.28 -17.85 -17.91
C LYS A 457 -3.54 -18.33 -16.68
N ILE A 458 -2.24 -18.63 -16.85
CA ILE A 458 -1.32 -18.87 -15.73
C ILE A 458 -0.23 -17.81 -15.74
N TYR A 459 -0.11 -17.08 -14.66
CA TYR A 459 1.00 -16.16 -14.38
C TYR A 459 2.14 -16.95 -13.75
N HIS A 460 3.30 -17.00 -14.42
CA HIS A 460 4.46 -17.71 -13.90
C HIS A 460 5.30 -16.79 -13.01
N GLY A 461 5.49 -17.18 -11.74
CA GLY A 461 6.28 -16.42 -10.77
C GLY A 461 5.80 -16.58 -9.32
N ALA A 462 6.52 -15.95 -8.40
CA ALA A 462 6.18 -15.96 -6.98
C ALA A 462 4.94 -15.09 -6.72
N VAL A 463 4.02 -15.57 -5.86
CA VAL A 463 2.73 -14.91 -5.60
C VAL A 463 2.89 -13.46 -5.11
N GLN A 464 3.83 -13.22 -4.19
CA GLN A 464 4.13 -11.89 -3.64
C GLN A 464 4.70 -10.92 -4.70
N ALA A 465 5.32 -11.45 -5.76
CA ALA A 465 5.89 -10.65 -6.84
C ALA A 465 4.87 -10.35 -7.96
N ILE A 466 3.94 -11.27 -8.20
CA ILE A 466 2.94 -11.14 -9.27
C ILE A 466 1.73 -10.32 -8.82
N LEU A 467 1.22 -10.53 -7.60
CA LEU A 467 -0.01 -9.86 -7.12
C LEU A 467 0.01 -8.32 -7.23
N PRO A 468 1.12 -7.61 -6.95
CA PRO A 468 1.17 -6.17 -7.14
C PRO A 468 1.00 -5.71 -8.61
N THR A 469 1.15 -6.60 -9.58
CA THR A 469 1.25 -6.27 -11.02
C THR A 469 0.02 -6.63 -11.85
N ILE A 470 -1.01 -7.20 -11.22
CA ILE A 470 -2.19 -7.71 -11.91
C ILE A 470 -3.45 -6.90 -11.55
N GLU A 471 -4.44 -7.02 -12.44
CA GLU A 471 -5.76 -6.40 -12.28
C GLU A 471 -6.64 -7.14 -11.26
N PRO A 472 -7.69 -6.49 -10.71
CA PRO A 472 -8.61 -7.10 -9.77
C PRO A 472 -9.46 -8.24 -10.38
N PHE A 473 -9.82 -9.21 -9.52
CA PHE A 473 -10.64 -10.40 -9.82
C PHE A 473 -11.90 -10.41 -8.95
N ASP A 474 -12.96 -11.11 -9.36
CA ASP A 474 -14.16 -11.25 -8.52
C ASP A 474 -13.86 -12.08 -7.27
N HIS A 475 -13.09 -13.16 -7.45
CA HIS A 475 -12.75 -14.09 -6.38
C HIS A 475 -11.24 -14.34 -6.33
N VAL A 476 -10.69 -14.41 -5.13
CA VAL A 476 -9.31 -14.87 -4.90
C VAL A 476 -9.35 -16.10 -4.00
N PHE A 477 -8.67 -17.17 -4.40
CA PHE A 477 -8.60 -18.44 -3.69
C PHE A 477 -7.15 -18.87 -3.47
N SER A 478 -6.84 -19.38 -2.28
CA SER A 478 -5.53 -19.98 -1.96
C SER A 478 -5.71 -21.23 -1.11
N PHE A 479 -5.04 -22.32 -1.48
CA PHE A 479 -5.11 -23.58 -0.73
C PHE A 479 -3.86 -23.91 0.10
N SER A 480 -2.66 -23.92 -0.48
CA SER A 480 -1.45 -24.35 0.24
C SER A 480 -0.16 -23.77 -0.37
N VAL A 481 -0.18 -22.44 -0.60
CA VAL A 481 1.00 -21.71 -1.08
C VAL A 481 1.51 -20.68 -0.08
N LEU A 482 0.62 -20.15 0.77
CA LEU A 482 0.93 -19.01 1.64
C LEU A 482 1.94 -19.35 2.71
N TYR A 483 2.01 -20.60 3.17
CA TYR A 483 2.96 -21.03 4.18
C TYR A 483 4.43 -20.99 3.69
N PHE A 484 4.68 -20.87 2.38
CA PHE A 484 6.05 -20.65 1.86
C PHE A 484 6.52 -19.20 1.97
N LEU A 485 5.64 -18.27 2.35
CA LEU A 485 5.96 -16.86 2.46
C LEU A 485 6.56 -16.55 3.83
N SER A 486 7.50 -15.60 3.91
CA SER A 486 7.87 -15.05 5.21
C SER A 486 6.65 -14.35 5.85
N PRO A 487 6.64 -14.08 7.17
CA PRO A 487 5.55 -13.31 7.80
C PRO A 487 5.28 -11.95 7.13
N GLU A 488 6.34 -11.31 6.62
CA GLU A 488 6.27 -10.04 5.91
C GLU A 488 5.59 -10.21 4.54
N ASP A 489 6.09 -11.14 3.72
CA ASP A 489 5.53 -11.45 2.40
C ASP A 489 4.09 -11.96 2.49
N PHE A 490 3.76 -12.75 3.53
CA PHE A 490 2.41 -13.21 3.81
C PHE A 490 1.47 -12.03 4.02
N SER A 491 1.85 -11.09 4.89
CA SER A 491 1.02 -9.93 5.21
C SER A 491 0.79 -9.07 3.96
N MET A 492 1.83 -8.77 3.18
CA MET A 492 1.72 -8.02 1.93
C MET A 492 0.82 -8.74 0.90
N THR A 493 0.98 -10.06 0.77
CA THR A 493 0.19 -10.90 -0.14
C THR A 493 -1.29 -10.83 0.25
N VAL A 494 -1.62 -11.01 1.52
CA VAL A 494 -3.02 -10.96 2.00
C VAL A 494 -3.60 -9.55 1.88
N VAL A 495 -2.84 -8.50 2.19
CA VAL A 495 -3.24 -7.10 1.92
C VAL A 495 -3.63 -6.93 0.46
N ARG A 496 -2.78 -7.41 -0.46
CA ARG A 496 -3.04 -7.28 -1.89
C ARG A 496 -4.23 -8.13 -2.34
N CYS A 497 -4.47 -9.28 -1.72
CA CYS A 497 -5.67 -10.08 -1.97
C CYS A 497 -6.96 -9.32 -1.59
N PHE A 498 -6.99 -8.63 -0.44
CA PHE A 498 -8.14 -7.81 -0.04
C PHE A 498 -8.38 -6.62 -0.98
N GLN A 499 -7.33 -6.09 -1.61
CA GLN A 499 -7.44 -5.01 -2.60
C GLN A 499 -7.90 -5.52 -3.98
N LEU A 500 -7.45 -6.72 -4.38
CA LEU A 500 -7.75 -7.27 -5.70
C LEU A 500 -9.08 -8.03 -5.78
N ALA A 501 -9.59 -8.57 -4.68
CA ALA A 501 -10.82 -9.34 -4.68
C ALA A 501 -12.04 -8.41 -4.65
N ARG A 502 -12.95 -8.54 -5.64
CA ARG A 502 -14.15 -7.70 -5.72
C ARG A 502 -15.35 -8.25 -4.97
N LYS A 503 -15.44 -9.57 -4.78
CA LYS A 503 -16.60 -10.25 -4.17
C LYS A 503 -16.22 -11.15 -3.00
N SER A 504 -15.25 -12.04 -3.17
CA SER A 504 -14.84 -12.95 -2.10
C SER A 504 -13.35 -13.27 -2.09
N LEU A 505 -12.86 -13.58 -0.89
CA LEU A 505 -11.50 -14.00 -0.64
C LEU A 505 -11.53 -15.27 0.22
N VAL A 506 -10.93 -16.34 -0.27
CA VAL A 506 -10.86 -17.63 0.45
C VAL A 506 -9.41 -18.02 0.63
N LEU A 507 -8.96 -18.02 1.87
CA LEU A 507 -7.58 -18.33 2.24
C LEU A 507 -7.52 -19.56 3.12
N CYS A 508 -6.74 -20.55 2.73
CA CYS A 508 -6.40 -21.69 3.56
C CYS A 508 -5.00 -21.49 4.13
N ILE A 509 -4.88 -21.57 5.46
CA ILE A 509 -3.62 -21.41 6.20
C ILE A 509 -3.20 -22.77 6.74
N ASP A 510 -2.09 -23.29 6.23
CA ASP A 510 -1.46 -24.51 6.71
C ASP A 510 -0.91 -24.33 8.13
N GLU A 511 -1.33 -25.20 9.04
CA GLU A 511 -0.85 -25.26 10.41
C GLU A 511 0.34 -26.22 10.49
N THR A 512 1.50 -25.79 9.98
CA THR A 512 2.73 -26.57 10.11
C THR A 512 3.09 -26.78 11.58
N THR A 513 3.56 -27.98 11.91
CA THR A 513 3.94 -28.38 13.27
C THR A 513 5.46 -28.40 13.42
N ASP A 514 5.95 -28.23 14.66
CA ASP A 514 7.38 -28.33 14.96
C ASP A 514 7.94 -29.70 14.55
N GLU A 515 7.16 -30.78 14.70
CA GLU A 515 7.55 -32.12 14.26
C GLU A 515 7.77 -32.17 12.73
N TYR A 516 6.85 -31.57 11.95
CA TYR A 516 6.97 -31.51 10.50
C TYR A 516 8.22 -30.73 10.09
N ILE A 517 8.43 -29.56 10.69
CA ILE A 517 9.57 -28.68 10.41
C ILE A 517 10.88 -29.39 10.75
N GLN A 518 10.98 -30.01 11.94
CA GLN A 518 12.19 -30.69 12.37
C GLN A 518 12.54 -31.87 11.44
N LYS A 519 11.56 -32.69 11.04
CA LYS A 519 11.81 -33.79 10.11
C LYS A 519 12.28 -33.32 8.74
N LEU A 520 11.79 -32.18 8.23
CA LEU A 520 12.30 -31.59 6.99
C LEU A 520 13.76 -31.17 7.12
N ILE A 521 14.13 -30.57 8.26
CA ILE A 521 15.51 -30.20 8.56
C ILE A 521 16.40 -31.44 8.62
N ASP A 522 15.96 -32.50 9.31
CA ASP A 522 16.71 -33.73 9.50
C ASP A 522 17.02 -34.46 8.17
N ILE A 523 16.13 -34.37 7.18
CA ILE A 523 16.34 -34.93 5.84
C ILE A 523 17.04 -33.97 4.86
N GLY A 524 17.52 -32.81 5.32
CA GLY A 524 18.22 -31.82 4.50
C GLY A 524 17.31 -30.99 3.57
N ALA A 525 16.00 -30.99 3.81
CA ALA A 525 14.99 -30.26 3.04
C ALA A 525 14.59 -28.93 3.69
N SER A 526 15.52 -28.24 4.37
CA SER A 526 15.25 -26.99 5.10
C SER A 526 14.69 -25.86 4.24
N HIS A 527 14.96 -25.86 2.93
CA HIS A 527 14.40 -24.91 1.98
C HIS A 527 12.90 -25.12 1.69
N MET A 528 12.32 -26.25 2.11
CA MET A 528 10.88 -26.55 2.03
C MET A 528 10.15 -26.27 3.34
N VAL A 529 10.87 -25.78 4.36
CA VAL A 529 10.24 -25.34 5.61
C VAL A 529 9.42 -24.09 5.31
N GLY A 530 8.16 -24.13 5.72
CA GLY A 530 7.27 -22.97 5.67
C GLY A 530 6.77 -22.59 7.06
N TYR A 531 6.01 -21.51 7.10
CA TYR A 531 5.60 -20.78 8.28
C TYR A 531 4.13 -21.03 8.59
N ASN A 532 3.82 -21.20 9.87
CA ASN A 532 2.44 -21.25 10.33
C ASN A 532 1.92 -19.82 10.54
N HIS A 533 1.15 -19.31 9.58
CA HIS A 533 0.62 -17.94 9.61
C HIS A 533 -0.71 -17.80 10.36
N LEU A 534 -1.20 -18.83 11.06
CA LEU A 534 -2.54 -18.79 11.67
C LEU A 534 -2.68 -17.60 12.63
N ALA A 535 -1.69 -17.40 13.51
CA ALA A 535 -1.70 -16.30 14.46
C ALA A 535 -1.65 -14.93 13.78
N ASP A 536 -0.86 -14.78 12.71
CA ASP A 536 -0.75 -13.53 11.96
C ASP A 536 -2.02 -13.21 11.19
N MET A 537 -2.66 -14.24 10.60
CA MET A 537 -3.95 -14.13 9.93
C MET A 537 -5.04 -13.65 10.90
N GLU A 538 -5.09 -14.23 12.10
CA GLU A 538 -6.08 -13.90 13.12
C GLU A 538 -5.87 -12.49 13.70
N LYS A 539 -4.64 -12.17 14.10
CA LYS A 539 -4.29 -10.87 14.71
C LYS A 539 -4.45 -9.71 13.74
N SER A 540 -4.16 -9.92 12.46
CA SER A 540 -4.14 -8.84 11.48
C SER A 540 -5.48 -8.72 10.75
N PHE A 541 -6.09 -9.81 10.30
CA PHE A 541 -7.19 -9.73 9.32
C PHE A 541 -8.54 -10.24 9.83
N CYS A 542 -8.64 -10.71 11.08
CA CYS A 542 -9.89 -11.23 11.64
C CYS A 542 -10.48 -10.37 12.76
N ASN A 543 -9.68 -9.53 13.42
CA ASN A 543 -10.16 -8.66 14.49
C ASN A 543 -9.34 -7.35 14.60
N PRO A 544 -9.81 -6.24 13.99
CA PRO A 544 -11.00 -6.17 13.14
C PRO A 544 -10.80 -6.86 11.78
N VAL A 545 -11.90 -7.23 11.14
CA VAL A 545 -11.90 -7.61 9.72
C VAL A 545 -11.64 -6.35 8.88
N PRO A 546 -10.90 -6.41 7.75
CA PRO A 546 -10.68 -5.26 6.89
C PRO A 546 -11.97 -4.53 6.49
N ALA A 547 -11.92 -3.20 6.38
CA ALA A 547 -13.10 -2.40 6.08
C ALA A 547 -13.78 -2.80 4.76
N GLY A 548 -15.10 -2.94 4.80
CA GLY A 548 -15.90 -3.41 3.66
C GLY A 548 -15.95 -4.93 3.49
N TRP A 549 -15.32 -5.68 4.39
CA TRP A 549 -15.32 -7.14 4.37
C TRP A 549 -16.00 -7.73 5.60
N LYS A 550 -16.51 -8.94 5.43
CA LYS A 550 -17.04 -9.78 6.50
C LYS A 550 -16.39 -11.16 6.42
N LEU A 551 -15.92 -11.67 7.55
CA LEU A 551 -15.56 -13.09 7.69
C LEU A 551 -16.84 -13.92 7.75
N SER A 552 -17.21 -14.60 6.66
CA SER A 552 -18.48 -15.32 6.51
C SER A 552 -18.42 -16.76 7.02
N ASP A 553 -17.25 -17.41 6.97
CA ASP A 553 -17.00 -18.72 7.55
C ASP A 553 -15.54 -18.85 7.98
N LYS A 554 -15.30 -19.66 9.02
CA LYS A 554 -13.97 -20.04 9.49
C LYS A 554 -14.03 -21.47 10.00
N PHE A 555 -13.20 -22.36 9.46
CA PHE A 555 -13.18 -23.74 9.92
C PHE A 555 -11.83 -24.42 9.69
N ARG A 556 -11.50 -25.33 10.62
CA ARG A 556 -10.30 -26.16 10.57
C ARG A 556 -10.63 -27.54 10.00
N ARG A 557 -9.75 -28.08 9.16
CA ARG A 557 -9.87 -29.45 8.62
C ARG A 557 -8.51 -30.03 8.30
N LEU A 558 -8.41 -31.35 8.20
CA LEU A 558 -7.24 -31.99 7.61
C LEU A 558 -7.07 -31.48 6.16
N GLY A 559 -5.94 -30.85 5.87
CA GLY A 559 -5.60 -30.39 4.52
C GLY A 559 -4.95 -31.52 3.75
N TRP A 560 -3.80 -31.98 4.25
CA TRP A 560 -2.99 -33.01 3.59
C TRP A 560 -2.16 -33.78 4.61
N THR A 561 -1.68 -34.95 4.19
CA THR A 561 -0.72 -35.74 4.94
C THR A 561 0.57 -35.74 4.14
N SER A 562 1.68 -35.33 4.75
CA SER A 562 2.99 -35.29 4.09
C SER A 562 3.30 -36.67 3.50
N PRO A 563 3.41 -36.82 2.16
CA PRO A 563 3.55 -38.15 1.58
C PRO A 563 4.86 -38.84 1.96
N LYS A 564 5.92 -38.04 2.23
CA LYS A 564 7.21 -38.56 2.69
C LYS A 564 7.28 -38.80 4.20
N LEU A 565 6.63 -37.93 5.00
CA LEU A 565 6.81 -37.94 6.46
C LEU A 565 5.65 -38.61 7.22
N GLY A 566 4.51 -38.84 6.56
CA GLY A 566 3.30 -39.38 7.18
C GLY A 566 2.64 -38.44 8.20
N ILE A 567 3.08 -37.18 8.29
CA ILE A 567 2.56 -36.19 9.24
C ILE A 567 1.33 -35.52 8.65
N GLU A 568 0.26 -35.47 9.42
CA GLU A 568 -0.94 -34.72 9.09
C GLU A 568 -0.74 -33.22 9.29
N VAL A 569 -1.08 -32.45 8.26
CA VAL A 569 -1.11 -30.98 8.31
C VAL A 569 -2.55 -30.52 8.16
N TYR A 570 -3.03 -29.84 9.20
CA TYR A 570 -4.35 -29.22 9.19
C TYR A 570 -4.28 -27.88 8.50
N VAL A 571 -5.40 -27.47 7.91
CA VAL A 571 -5.59 -26.15 7.34
C VAL A 571 -6.75 -25.48 8.05
N THR A 572 -6.58 -24.21 8.40
CA THR A 572 -7.71 -23.35 8.78
C THR A 572 -8.11 -22.50 7.57
N VAL A 573 -9.37 -22.64 7.16
CA VAL A 573 -9.97 -21.94 6.02
C VAL A 573 -10.70 -20.72 6.51
N PHE A 574 -10.43 -19.57 5.89
CA PHE A 574 -11.09 -18.29 6.11
C PHE A 574 -11.82 -17.90 4.83
N CYS A 575 -13.13 -17.68 4.93
CA CYS A 575 -13.95 -17.18 3.83
C CYS A 575 -14.38 -15.74 4.15
N PHE A 576 -13.95 -14.79 3.33
CA PHE A 576 -14.38 -13.41 3.39
C PHE A 576 -15.30 -13.10 2.22
N GLU A 577 -16.36 -12.34 2.51
CA GLU A 577 -17.30 -11.80 1.54
C GLU A 577 -17.29 -10.28 1.65
N ARG A 578 -17.43 -9.61 0.52
CA ARG A 578 -17.58 -8.17 0.50
C ARG A 578 -18.96 -7.80 1.02
N SER A 579 -19.04 -6.82 1.91
CA SER A 579 -20.32 -6.38 2.46
C SER A 579 -21.17 -5.75 1.35
N SER A 580 -22.44 -6.13 1.24
CA SER A 580 -23.39 -5.66 0.20
C SER A 580 -23.60 -4.14 0.18
N GLU A 581 -23.19 -3.42 1.23
CA GLU A 581 -23.21 -1.96 1.29
C GLU A 581 -22.08 -1.30 0.48
N THR A 582 -21.18 -2.08 -0.15
CA THR A 582 -19.87 -1.61 -0.63
C THR A 582 -19.47 -2.06 -2.03
N GLU A 583 -20.41 -2.56 -2.83
CA GLU A 583 -20.20 -2.91 -4.25
C GLU A 583 -19.73 -1.68 -5.04
N GLY A 584 -18.42 -1.53 -5.24
CA GLY A 584 -17.82 -0.39 -5.94
C GLY A 584 -16.40 -0.01 -5.49
N ARG A 585 -15.94 -0.52 -4.34
CA ARG A 585 -14.58 -0.26 -3.83
C ARG A 585 -13.53 -0.99 -4.71
N ALA A 586 -12.89 -0.33 -5.66
CA ALA A 586 -11.76 -0.91 -6.42
C ALA A 586 -10.43 -0.49 -5.80
#